data_AF-A0A5P9CGN7-F1
#
_entry.id   AF-A0A5P9CGN7-F1
#
_cell.length_a   1.000
_cell.length_b   1.000
_cell.length_c   1.000
_cell.angle_alpha   90.00
_cell.angle_beta   90.00
_cell.angle_gamma   90.00
#
_symmetry.space_group_name_H-M   'P 1'
#
loop_
_entity.id
_entity.type
_entity.pdbx_description
1 polymer ?
#
loop_
_entity_poly.entity_id
_entity_poly.type
_entity_poly.pdbx_seq_one_letter_code
_entity_poly.pdbx_strand_id
1 'polypeptide(L)'
;MSQFGERRIDFNLSFFSINLIYLFRFFQYYNLYYSLSRTNTDQTKITQDGLELTILFRSKKMVLVGRQAPDFTAAAVLGNGEIVDNFNFAEFTKGKKAVVFFYPLDFTFVCPSELIAFDNRLADFQEKGVEVIGVSIDSQFSHNAWRNTAIEDGGIGEVKYPLVADVKHEICKAYDVEHPEAGVAFRGSFLIDEEGVVRHQVVNDLPLGRNIDEMLRMVDALNFHQKHGEVCPAQWEEGKAGMDASPKGVAAFLSEHASDLSK
;
A
#
# COMPACT_ATOMS: atom_id res chain seq x y z
N MET A 1 28.15 38.60 -15.74
CA MET A 1 27.57 37.23 -15.73
C MET A 1 27.94 36.58 -14.40
N SER A 2 27.10 36.73 -13.38
CA SER A 2 27.24 36.03 -12.10
C SER A 2 26.06 35.07 -11.98
N GLN A 3 26.35 33.77 -11.91
CA GLN A 3 25.39 32.69 -11.74
C GLN A 3 24.67 32.86 -10.38
N PHE A 4 23.35 33.04 -10.39
CA PHE A 4 22.52 32.87 -9.20
C PHE A 4 22.27 31.37 -9.02
N GLY A 5 22.84 30.79 -7.97
CA GLY A 5 22.59 29.39 -7.59
C GLY A 5 21.21 29.23 -6.96
N GLU A 6 20.47 28.21 -7.40
CA GLU A 6 19.24 27.74 -6.75
C GLU A 6 19.57 27.35 -5.30
N ARG A 7 18.92 28.00 -4.33
CA ARG A 7 18.93 27.56 -2.93
C ARG A 7 17.64 26.83 -2.63
N ARG A 8 17.75 25.52 -2.45
CA ARG A 8 16.67 24.67 -1.95
C ARG A 8 16.53 24.85 -0.44
N ILE A 9 15.36 25.22 0.03
CA ILE A 9 15.03 25.28 1.46
C ILE A 9 13.89 24.28 1.69
N ASP A 10 14.22 23.12 2.23
CA ASP A 10 13.24 22.10 2.59
C ASP A 10 12.69 22.39 4.00
N PHE A 11 11.40 22.72 4.12
CA PHE A 11 10.73 22.85 5.41
C PHE A 11 9.98 21.56 5.77
N ASN A 12 10.22 21.02 6.97
CA ASN A 12 9.57 19.82 7.48
C ASN A 12 8.22 20.17 8.15
N LEU A 13 7.15 19.46 7.77
CA LEU A 13 5.76 19.75 8.15
C LEU A 13 5.42 19.24 9.57
N SER A 14 5.59 20.10 10.58
CA SER A 14 4.87 20.00 11.85
C SER A 14 4.29 21.33 12.37
N PHE A 15 4.38 22.40 11.57
CA PHE A 15 4.05 23.78 11.98
C PHE A 15 2.99 24.49 11.09
N PHE A 16 2.07 23.73 10.46
CA PHE A 16 1.33 24.22 9.28
C PHE A 16 -0.14 24.65 9.48
N SER A 17 -0.54 25.10 10.67
CA SER A 17 -1.87 25.74 10.85
C SER A 17 -1.81 27.23 11.17
N ILE A 18 -0.62 27.78 11.50
CA ILE A 18 -0.51 29.15 12.03
C ILE A 18 0.07 30.14 11.01
N ASN A 19 0.83 29.71 10.01
CA ASN A 19 1.66 30.65 9.22
C ASN A 19 1.10 31.18 7.90
N LEU A 20 -0.02 30.67 7.36
CA LEU A 20 -0.55 31.24 6.10
C LEU A 20 -1.04 32.69 6.29
N ILE A 21 -1.59 33.00 7.47
CA ILE A 21 -2.00 34.36 7.85
C ILE A 21 -0.78 35.27 8.06
N TYR A 22 0.30 34.78 8.67
CA TYR A 22 1.52 35.57 8.85
C TYR A 22 2.27 35.80 7.54
N LEU A 23 2.26 34.84 6.62
CA LEU A 23 2.82 35.03 5.28
C LEU A 23 2.00 36.10 4.51
N PHE A 24 0.67 36.01 4.53
CA PHE A 24 -0.20 37.05 3.93
C PHE A 24 -0.05 38.41 4.62
N ARG A 25 0.08 38.46 5.95
CA ARG A 25 0.33 39.72 6.70
C ARG A 25 1.71 40.29 6.45
N PHE A 26 2.74 39.45 6.32
CA PHE A 26 4.09 39.87 5.94
C PHE A 26 4.05 40.53 4.55
N PHE A 27 3.35 39.93 3.59
CA PHE A 27 3.23 40.50 2.25
C PHE A 27 2.35 41.76 2.16
N GLN A 28 1.26 41.85 2.93
CA GLN A 28 0.47 43.09 3.05
C GLN A 28 1.25 44.22 3.71
N TYR A 29 2.06 43.92 4.74
CA TYR A 29 2.86 44.93 5.46
C TYR A 29 3.88 45.64 4.57
N TYR A 30 4.37 44.97 3.52
CA TYR A 30 5.35 45.53 2.58
C TYR A 30 4.75 46.02 1.25
N ASN A 31 3.43 46.00 1.05
CA ASN A 31 2.77 46.49 -0.17
C ASN A 31 3.20 45.77 -1.47
N LEU A 32 3.51 44.47 -1.38
CA LEU A 32 3.92 43.68 -2.55
C LEU A 32 2.70 43.15 -3.31
N TYR A 33 2.55 43.57 -4.57
CA TYR A 33 1.61 43.01 -5.53
C TYR A 33 2.20 41.75 -6.17
N TYR A 34 1.50 40.62 -6.12
CA TYR A 34 1.92 39.36 -6.74
C TYR A 34 0.92 38.89 -7.80
N SER A 35 1.45 38.21 -8.82
CA SER A 35 0.69 37.39 -9.77
C SER A 35 0.72 35.94 -9.29
N LEU A 36 -0.44 35.36 -9.03
CA LEU A 36 -0.58 33.94 -8.71
C LEU A 36 -0.98 33.18 -9.98
N SER A 37 -0.14 32.24 -10.42
CA SER A 37 -0.51 31.28 -11.46
C SER A 37 -0.53 29.86 -10.86
N ARG A 38 -1.69 29.20 -10.96
CA ARG A 38 -1.81 27.79 -10.63
C ARG A 38 -1.17 26.97 -11.74
N THR A 39 -0.17 26.15 -11.42
CA THR A 39 0.43 25.20 -12.36
C THR A 39 0.32 23.79 -11.79
N ASN A 40 -0.76 23.09 -12.16
CA ASN A 40 -1.10 21.72 -11.73
C ASN A 40 -1.26 21.53 -10.20
N THR A 41 -1.90 20.43 -9.78
CA THR A 41 -2.42 20.21 -8.42
C THR A 41 -1.39 20.23 -7.29
N ASP A 42 -0.09 20.11 -7.57
CA ASP A 42 0.95 19.87 -6.55
C ASP A 42 1.98 21.01 -6.42
N GLN A 43 1.86 22.08 -7.21
CA GLN A 43 2.82 23.19 -7.19
C GLN A 43 2.12 24.55 -7.28
N THR A 44 2.54 25.50 -6.45
CA THR A 44 2.24 26.91 -6.66
C THR A 44 3.54 27.67 -6.81
N LYS A 45 3.67 28.39 -7.92
CA LYS A 45 4.79 29.30 -8.17
C LYS A 45 4.40 30.71 -7.77
N ILE A 46 5.28 31.36 -7.03
CA ILE A 46 5.18 32.78 -6.67
C ILE A 46 6.41 33.46 -7.25
N THR A 47 6.20 34.44 -8.14
CA THR A 47 7.29 35.15 -8.81
C THR A 47 7.23 36.64 -8.49
N GLN A 48 8.38 37.25 -8.21
CA GLN A 48 8.53 38.70 -8.04
C GLN A 48 9.97 39.15 -8.26
N ASP A 49 10.17 40.24 -9.01
CA ASP A 49 11.47 40.93 -9.19
C ASP A 49 12.64 39.98 -9.55
N GLY A 50 12.35 38.93 -10.33
CA GLY A 50 13.33 37.92 -10.75
C GLY A 50 13.59 36.78 -9.76
N LEU A 51 12.91 36.76 -8.61
CA LEU A 51 12.91 35.65 -7.65
C LEU A 51 11.68 34.75 -7.88
N GLU A 52 11.93 33.44 -8.01
CA GLU A 52 10.90 32.40 -8.03
C GLU A 52 10.90 31.60 -6.72
N LEU A 53 9.75 31.54 -6.06
CA LEU A 53 9.48 30.63 -4.95
C LEU A 53 8.50 29.56 -5.43
N THR A 54 8.92 28.30 -5.42
CA THR A 54 8.05 27.15 -5.70
C THR A 54 7.62 26.51 -4.39
N ILE A 55 6.33 26.55 -4.09
CA ILE A 55 5.73 25.83 -2.95
C ILE A 55 5.29 24.46 -3.45
N LEU A 56 5.96 23.41 -2.97
CA LEU A 56 5.59 22.02 -3.21
C LEU A 56 4.56 21.59 -2.18
N PHE A 57 3.30 21.42 -2.60
CA PHE A 57 2.29 20.78 -1.77
C PHE A 57 2.48 19.27 -1.89
N ARG A 58 3.31 18.69 -1.02
CA ARG A 58 3.34 17.24 -0.87
C ARG A 58 2.05 16.81 -0.19
N SER A 59 1.06 16.38 -0.97
CA SER A 59 -0.13 15.68 -0.45
C SER A 59 0.30 14.34 0.14
N LYS A 60 0.89 14.35 1.34
CA LYS A 60 1.25 13.15 2.08
C LYS A 60 0.07 12.76 2.96
N LYS A 61 -0.69 11.78 2.47
CA LYS A 61 -1.37 10.68 3.19
C LYS A 61 -2.37 10.07 2.22
N MET A 62 -2.05 8.90 1.71
CA MET A 62 -2.94 8.23 0.76
C MET A 62 -3.35 6.87 1.30
N VAL A 63 -4.56 6.82 1.85
CA VAL A 63 -5.35 5.59 1.78
C VAL A 63 -5.44 5.22 0.31
N LEU A 64 -4.94 4.04 -0.07
CA LEU A 64 -4.91 3.57 -1.45
C LEU A 64 -6.21 2.91 -1.87
N VAL A 65 -7.04 2.48 -0.94
CA VAL A 65 -8.37 1.91 -1.23
C VAL A 65 -9.16 2.83 -2.18
N GLY A 66 -9.65 2.25 -3.27
CA GLY A 66 -10.35 2.95 -4.35
C GLY A 66 -9.45 3.58 -5.41
N ARG A 67 -8.12 3.46 -5.28
CA ARG A 67 -7.14 4.00 -6.25
C ARG A 67 -6.40 2.87 -6.97
N GLN A 68 -5.86 3.20 -8.14
CA GLN A 68 -4.94 2.32 -8.85
C GLN A 68 -3.74 2.01 -7.96
N ALA A 69 -3.39 0.73 -7.85
CA ALA A 69 -2.21 0.28 -7.15
C ALA A 69 -0.97 0.87 -7.83
N PRO A 70 0.01 1.40 -7.07
CA PRO A 70 1.26 1.84 -7.66
C PRO A 70 1.96 0.68 -8.37
N ASP A 71 2.19 0.83 -9.67
CA ASP A 71 2.97 -0.13 -10.45
C ASP A 71 4.46 -0.02 -10.12
N PHE A 72 5.19 -1.12 -10.27
CA PHE A 72 6.62 -1.17 -10.01
C PHE A 72 7.32 -2.21 -10.89
N THR A 73 8.61 -1.97 -11.13
CA THR A 73 9.53 -2.94 -11.75
C THR A 73 10.80 -3.01 -10.93
N ALA A 74 11.13 -4.21 -10.45
CA ALA A 74 12.27 -4.44 -9.58
C ALA A 74 12.83 -5.86 -9.73
N ALA A 75 13.98 -6.11 -9.11
CA ALA A 75 14.50 -7.46 -9.02
C ALA A 75 13.63 -8.29 -8.06
N ALA A 76 13.51 -9.58 -8.33
CA ALA A 76 12.73 -10.50 -7.51
C ALA A 76 13.30 -11.92 -7.55
N VAL A 77 12.98 -12.71 -6.53
CA VAL A 77 13.12 -14.17 -6.54
C VAL A 77 11.73 -14.76 -6.77
N LEU A 78 11.55 -15.47 -7.88
CA LEU A 78 10.28 -16.10 -8.22
C LEU A 78 10.04 -17.36 -7.37
N GLY A 79 8.80 -17.86 -7.34
CA GLY A 79 8.44 -19.04 -6.54
C GLY A 79 9.20 -20.33 -6.90
N ASN A 80 9.69 -20.43 -8.14
CA ASN A 80 10.56 -21.51 -8.60
C ASN A 80 12.04 -21.35 -8.14
N GLY A 81 12.39 -20.25 -7.47
CA GLY A 81 13.74 -19.92 -7.03
C GLY A 81 14.58 -19.13 -8.05
N GLU A 82 14.04 -18.83 -9.22
CA GLU A 82 14.72 -18.03 -10.25
C GLU A 82 14.83 -16.57 -9.83
N ILE A 83 16.02 -15.99 -9.96
CA ILE A 83 16.24 -14.55 -9.76
C ILE A 83 16.02 -13.85 -11.10
N VAL A 84 15.13 -12.85 -11.11
CA VAL A 84 14.89 -11.97 -12.26
C VAL A 84 15.18 -10.52 -11.86
N ASP A 85 15.71 -9.72 -12.80
CA ASP A 85 16.07 -8.32 -12.54
C ASP A 85 14.93 -7.33 -12.83
N ASN A 86 13.89 -7.77 -13.54
CA ASN A 86 12.83 -6.92 -14.11
C ASN A 86 11.43 -7.50 -13.90
N PHE A 87 11.12 -7.97 -12.69
CA PHE A 87 9.75 -8.34 -12.32
C PHE A 87 8.87 -7.08 -12.36
N ASN A 88 7.88 -7.06 -13.25
CA ASN A 88 6.88 -5.99 -13.33
C ASN A 88 5.55 -6.46 -12.73
N PHE A 89 5.01 -5.66 -11.79
CA PHE A 89 3.79 -5.98 -11.07
C PHE A 89 2.56 -6.03 -11.98
N ALA A 90 2.28 -4.95 -12.73
CA ALA A 90 1.09 -4.87 -13.58
C ALA A 90 1.05 -5.94 -14.68
N GLU A 91 2.19 -6.32 -15.24
CA GLU A 91 2.29 -7.41 -16.22
C GLU A 91 2.02 -8.76 -15.57
N PHE A 92 2.58 -9.02 -14.38
CA PHE A 92 2.41 -10.29 -13.66
C PHE A 92 0.96 -10.51 -13.22
N THR A 93 0.27 -9.46 -12.78
CA THR A 93 -1.11 -9.54 -12.24
C THR A 93 -2.18 -9.16 -13.25
N LYS A 94 -1.84 -9.03 -14.54
CA LYS A 94 -2.78 -8.57 -15.56
C LYS A 94 -4.04 -9.44 -15.62
N GLY A 95 -5.19 -8.83 -15.32
CA GLY A 95 -6.50 -9.51 -15.33
C GLY A 95 -6.69 -10.52 -14.20
N LYS A 96 -5.86 -10.47 -13.16
CA LYS A 96 -5.96 -11.29 -11.96
C LYS A 96 -6.02 -10.39 -10.72
N LYS A 97 -6.65 -10.90 -9.66
CA LYS A 97 -6.53 -10.27 -8.35
C LYS A 97 -5.11 -10.48 -7.81
N ALA A 98 -4.68 -9.61 -6.92
CA ALA A 98 -3.39 -9.75 -6.26
C ALA A 98 -3.45 -9.36 -4.79
N VAL A 99 -2.64 -10.04 -3.98
CA VAL A 99 -2.27 -9.64 -2.63
C VAL A 99 -0.80 -9.25 -2.64
N VAL A 100 -0.53 -7.95 -2.49
CA VAL A 100 0.82 -7.43 -2.26
C VAL A 100 0.99 -7.23 -0.77
N PHE A 101 2.00 -7.87 -0.17
CA PHE A 101 2.26 -7.76 1.25
C PHE A 101 3.72 -7.36 1.53
N PHE A 102 3.88 -6.37 2.40
CA PHE A 102 5.17 -5.86 2.82
C PHE A 102 5.57 -6.49 4.15
N TYR A 103 6.87 -6.73 4.34
CA TYR A 103 7.42 -7.14 5.62
C TYR A 103 8.71 -6.35 5.92
N PRO A 104 9.06 -6.16 7.20
CA PRO A 104 10.17 -5.29 7.57
C PRO A 104 11.53 -5.68 6.98
N LEU A 105 12.00 -6.89 7.28
CA LEU A 105 13.35 -7.38 6.96
C LEU A 105 13.42 -8.91 6.93
N ASP A 106 14.28 -9.43 6.06
CA ASP A 106 14.74 -10.82 6.05
C ASP A 106 15.46 -11.19 7.37
N PHE A 107 15.48 -12.48 7.72
CA PHE A 107 16.19 -13.03 8.89
C PHE A 107 15.81 -12.39 10.25
N THR A 108 14.57 -11.91 10.38
CA THR A 108 14.02 -11.36 11.64
C THR A 108 12.91 -12.23 12.23
N PHE A 109 12.21 -11.77 13.28
CA PHE A 109 11.42 -12.62 14.17
C PHE A 109 10.02 -12.98 13.67
N VAL A 110 9.18 -11.98 13.40
CA VAL A 110 7.76 -12.21 13.04
C VAL A 110 7.61 -12.52 11.54
N CYS A 111 8.45 -11.93 10.70
CA CYS A 111 8.41 -12.06 9.25
C CYS A 111 8.36 -13.51 8.74
N PRO A 112 9.24 -14.45 9.17
CA PRO A 112 9.21 -15.81 8.63
C PRO A 112 7.88 -16.52 8.86
N SER A 113 7.24 -16.27 10.02
CA SER A 113 5.93 -16.86 10.31
C SER A 113 4.85 -16.42 9.32
N GLU A 114 4.86 -15.16 8.88
CA GLU A 114 3.88 -14.62 7.94
C GLU A 114 4.15 -15.15 6.52
N LEU A 115 5.43 -15.19 6.11
CA LEU A 115 5.81 -15.71 4.78
C LEU A 115 5.42 -17.18 4.63
N ILE A 116 5.70 -18.01 5.64
CA ILE A 116 5.32 -19.43 5.66
C ILE A 116 3.79 -19.58 5.73
N ALA A 117 3.09 -18.74 6.49
CA ALA A 117 1.63 -18.80 6.57
C ALA A 117 0.95 -18.47 5.22
N PHE A 118 1.46 -17.50 4.47
CA PHE A 118 1.02 -17.24 3.10
C PHE A 118 1.29 -18.44 2.18
N ASP A 119 2.46 -19.06 2.28
CA ASP A 119 2.83 -20.22 1.44
C ASP A 119 1.91 -21.42 1.70
N ASN A 120 1.65 -21.72 2.98
CA ASN A 120 0.72 -22.78 3.39
C ASN A 120 -0.72 -22.56 2.94
N ARG A 121 -1.10 -21.33 2.58
CA ARG A 121 -2.43 -20.94 2.07
C ARG A 121 -2.40 -20.56 0.59
N LEU A 122 -1.27 -20.72 -0.09
CA LEU A 122 -1.11 -20.24 -1.46
C LEU A 122 -2.09 -20.91 -2.43
N ALA A 123 -2.37 -22.20 -2.23
CA ALA A 123 -3.36 -22.93 -3.01
C ALA A 123 -4.76 -22.31 -2.90
N ASP A 124 -5.16 -21.85 -1.72
CA ASP A 124 -6.47 -21.24 -1.48
C ASP A 124 -6.59 -19.89 -2.22
N PHE A 125 -5.50 -19.10 -2.23
CA PHE A 125 -5.43 -17.86 -3.03
C PHE A 125 -5.51 -18.16 -4.53
N GLN A 126 -4.75 -19.15 -5.01
CA GLN A 126 -4.71 -19.53 -6.43
C GLN A 126 -6.06 -20.06 -6.93
N GLU A 127 -6.75 -20.88 -6.13
CA GLU A 127 -8.11 -21.36 -6.45
C GLU A 127 -9.09 -20.20 -6.61
N LYS A 128 -8.90 -19.12 -5.83
CA LYS A 128 -9.70 -17.89 -5.90
C LYS A 128 -9.19 -16.89 -6.94
N GLY A 129 -8.20 -17.26 -7.77
CA GLY A 129 -7.66 -16.43 -8.84
C GLY A 129 -6.80 -15.25 -8.37
N VAL A 130 -6.18 -15.39 -7.19
CA VAL A 130 -5.36 -14.34 -6.56
C VAL A 130 -3.87 -14.70 -6.62
N GLU A 131 -3.06 -13.78 -7.13
CA GLU A 131 -1.60 -13.86 -7.04
C GLU A 131 -1.10 -13.29 -5.71
N VAL A 132 -0.10 -13.92 -5.09
CA VAL A 132 0.51 -13.42 -3.84
C VAL A 132 1.91 -12.91 -4.16
N ILE A 133 2.28 -11.72 -3.64
CA ILE A 133 3.59 -11.11 -3.85
C ILE A 133 4.10 -10.54 -2.53
N GLY A 134 5.28 -10.99 -2.09
CA GLY A 134 5.98 -10.45 -0.92
C GLY A 134 6.96 -9.35 -1.31
N VAL A 135 7.07 -8.29 -0.51
CA VAL A 135 7.99 -7.17 -0.74
C VAL A 135 8.71 -6.80 0.56
N SER A 136 10.04 -6.68 0.53
CA SER A 136 10.80 -5.97 1.57
C SER A 136 11.91 -5.15 0.92
N ILE A 137 12.65 -4.42 1.74
CA ILE A 137 13.76 -3.58 1.29
C ILE A 137 15.06 -4.37 1.04
N ASP A 138 15.07 -5.66 1.35
CA ASP A 138 16.24 -6.51 1.18
C ASP A 138 16.51 -6.78 -0.31
N SER A 139 17.75 -7.21 -0.62
CA SER A 139 18.09 -7.58 -1.99
C SER A 139 17.53 -8.96 -2.37
N GLN A 140 17.35 -9.20 -3.66
CA GLN A 140 16.98 -10.50 -4.23
C GLN A 140 17.97 -11.62 -3.85
N PHE A 141 19.23 -11.27 -3.58
CA PHE A 141 20.23 -12.23 -3.10
C PHE A 141 19.97 -12.64 -1.64
N SER A 142 19.54 -11.69 -0.80
CA SER A 142 19.12 -11.97 0.58
C SER A 142 17.89 -12.88 0.59
N HIS A 143 16.86 -12.54 -0.19
CA HIS A 143 15.66 -13.36 -0.33
C HIS A 143 16.00 -14.79 -0.76
N ASN A 144 16.86 -14.95 -1.77
CA ASN A 144 17.26 -16.27 -2.26
C ASN A 144 18.05 -17.04 -1.19
N ALA A 145 18.96 -16.39 -0.44
CA ALA A 145 19.66 -17.03 0.66
C ALA A 145 18.70 -17.48 1.78
N TRP A 146 17.72 -16.65 2.12
CA TRP A 146 16.74 -16.95 3.18
C TRP A 146 15.78 -18.07 2.78
N ARG A 147 15.35 -18.09 1.51
CA ARG A 147 14.58 -19.18 0.89
C ARG A 147 15.31 -20.52 0.93
N ASN A 148 16.64 -20.50 0.79
CA ASN A 148 17.48 -21.70 0.84
C ASN A 148 17.94 -22.06 2.27
N THR A 149 17.54 -21.29 3.29
CA THR A 149 17.79 -21.62 4.70
C THR A 149 16.65 -22.50 5.21
N ALA A 150 16.97 -23.57 5.95
CA ALA A 150 15.98 -24.48 6.50
C ALA A 150 15.08 -23.77 7.52
N ILE A 151 13.81 -24.18 7.64
CA ILE A 151 12.83 -23.51 8.51
C ILE A 151 13.25 -23.65 9.98
N GLU A 152 13.76 -24.81 10.38
CA GLU A 152 14.29 -25.10 11.71
C GLU A 152 15.49 -24.22 12.09
N ASP A 153 16.20 -23.66 11.09
CA ASP A 153 17.33 -22.75 11.27
C ASP A 153 16.91 -21.26 11.17
N GLY A 154 15.61 -20.97 11.14
CA GLY A 154 15.07 -19.61 11.01
C GLY A 154 14.94 -19.10 9.57
N GLY A 155 15.02 -20.00 8.59
CA GLY A 155 14.69 -19.74 7.19
C GLY A 155 13.19 -19.69 6.91
N ILE A 156 12.84 -19.48 5.64
CA ILE A 156 11.45 -19.54 5.15
C ILE A 156 11.17 -20.75 4.27
N GLY A 157 12.21 -21.53 3.94
CA GLY A 157 12.10 -22.62 2.97
C GLY A 157 11.71 -22.13 1.58
N GLU A 158 11.36 -23.06 0.70
CA GLU A 158 11.08 -22.76 -0.71
C GLU A 158 9.68 -22.18 -0.95
N VAL A 159 9.38 -21.01 -0.38
CA VAL A 159 8.12 -20.30 -0.65
C VAL A 159 7.88 -20.16 -2.16
N LYS A 160 6.62 -20.34 -2.57
CA LYS A 160 6.21 -20.56 -3.98
C LYS A 160 5.62 -19.34 -4.67
N TYR A 161 5.81 -18.16 -4.08
CA TYR A 161 5.40 -16.87 -4.64
C TYR A 161 6.60 -15.90 -4.78
N PRO A 162 6.50 -14.84 -5.60
CA PRO A 162 7.61 -13.89 -5.78
C PRO A 162 7.93 -13.09 -4.51
N LEU A 163 9.22 -12.93 -4.24
CA LEU A 163 9.78 -12.00 -3.26
C LEU A 163 10.50 -10.87 -4.00
N VAL A 164 9.95 -9.65 -3.91
CA VAL A 164 10.42 -8.46 -4.62
C VAL A 164 11.36 -7.64 -3.74
N ALA A 165 12.49 -7.26 -4.32
CA ALA A 165 13.56 -6.51 -3.66
C ALA A 165 13.40 -4.99 -3.85
N ASP A 166 12.86 -4.30 -2.86
CA ASP A 166 12.70 -2.84 -2.83
C ASP A 166 13.93 -2.12 -2.23
N VAL A 167 15.12 -2.43 -2.74
CA VAL A 167 16.40 -1.90 -2.22
C VAL A 167 16.47 -0.36 -2.27
N LYS A 168 15.71 0.28 -3.15
CA LYS A 168 15.64 1.74 -3.29
C LYS A 168 14.56 2.40 -2.42
N HIS A 169 13.73 1.61 -1.76
CA HIS A 169 12.58 2.04 -0.97
C HIS A 169 11.54 2.80 -1.80
N GLU A 170 11.52 2.60 -3.12
CA GLU A 170 10.58 3.31 -4.01
C GLU A 170 9.19 2.69 -3.89
N ILE A 171 9.11 1.37 -3.72
CA ILE A 171 7.84 0.63 -3.67
C ILE A 171 7.15 0.87 -2.33
N CYS A 172 7.83 0.67 -1.20
CA CYS A 172 7.24 0.89 0.13
C CYS A 172 6.83 2.36 0.35
N LYS A 173 7.55 3.33 -0.22
CA LYS A 173 7.14 4.76 -0.24
C LYS A 173 5.90 4.99 -1.10
N ALA A 174 5.84 4.38 -2.29
CA ALA A 174 4.68 4.50 -3.17
C ALA A 174 3.41 3.89 -2.55
N TYR A 175 3.58 2.81 -1.79
CA TYR A 175 2.51 2.17 -1.02
C TYR A 175 2.24 2.84 0.35
N ASP A 176 2.96 3.90 0.70
CA ASP A 176 2.87 4.66 1.97
C ASP A 176 3.03 3.78 3.23
N VAL A 177 3.92 2.79 3.17
CA VAL A 177 4.22 1.83 4.26
C VAL A 177 5.65 1.90 4.76
N GLU A 178 6.49 2.83 4.31
CA GLU A 178 7.82 3.03 4.90
C GLU A 178 7.72 3.58 6.32
N HIS A 179 8.36 2.90 7.27
CA HIS A 179 8.46 3.34 8.65
C HIS A 179 9.33 4.60 8.73
N PRO A 180 8.86 5.69 9.38
CA PRO A 180 9.52 7.00 9.33
C PRO A 180 10.94 7.04 9.91
N GLU A 181 11.23 6.20 10.91
CA GLU A 181 12.53 6.20 11.61
C GLU A 181 13.37 4.93 11.40
N ALA A 182 12.72 3.76 11.38
CA ALA A 182 13.41 2.47 11.28
C ALA A 182 13.98 2.15 9.89
N GLY A 183 13.55 2.88 8.84
CA GLY A 183 14.05 2.65 7.48
C GLY A 183 13.69 1.27 6.93
N VAL A 184 12.53 0.73 7.30
CA VAL A 184 11.97 -0.56 6.86
C VAL A 184 10.50 -0.37 6.51
N ALA A 185 9.85 -1.35 5.88
CA ALA A 185 8.40 -1.30 5.70
C ALA A 185 7.65 -1.71 6.98
N PHE A 186 6.51 -1.08 7.24
CA PHE A 186 5.46 -1.64 8.10
C PHE A 186 4.92 -2.95 7.52
N ARG A 187 4.15 -3.69 8.33
CA ARG A 187 3.45 -4.90 7.88
C ARG A 187 2.18 -4.51 7.11
N GLY A 188 2.37 -4.01 5.90
CA GLY A 188 1.30 -3.62 4.98
C GLY A 188 0.80 -4.81 4.16
N SER A 189 -0.50 -4.88 3.88
CA SER A 189 -1.07 -5.82 2.90
C SER A 189 -2.18 -5.15 2.12
N PHE A 190 -2.23 -5.40 0.81
CA PHE A 190 -3.13 -4.76 -0.13
C PHE A 190 -3.81 -5.83 -1.00
N LEU A 191 -5.14 -5.90 -0.96
CA LEU A 191 -5.93 -6.67 -1.92
C LEU A 191 -6.26 -5.76 -3.10
N ILE A 192 -5.86 -6.19 -4.28
CA ILE A 192 -5.95 -5.46 -5.55
C ILE A 192 -6.79 -6.31 -6.49
N ASP A 193 -7.76 -5.69 -7.17
CA ASP A 193 -8.63 -6.40 -8.10
C ASP A 193 -8.04 -6.52 -9.51
N GLU A 194 -8.79 -7.19 -10.39
CA GLU A 194 -8.40 -7.48 -11.77
C GLU A 194 -8.14 -6.23 -12.62
N GLU A 195 -8.76 -5.09 -12.24
CA GLU A 195 -8.58 -3.78 -12.85
C GLU A 195 -7.43 -2.98 -12.22
N GLY A 196 -6.66 -3.58 -11.31
CA GLY A 196 -5.50 -2.96 -10.66
C GLY A 196 -5.86 -1.97 -9.56
N VAL A 197 -7.10 -1.95 -9.08
CA VAL A 197 -7.54 -1.00 -8.05
C VAL A 197 -7.46 -1.65 -6.67
N VAL A 198 -6.90 -0.94 -5.70
CA VAL A 198 -6.84 -1.40 -4.31
C VAL A 198 -8.26 -1.43 -3.72
N ARG A 199 -8.67 -2.58 -3.19
CA ARG A 199 -9.99 -2.82 -2.58
C ARG A 199 -9.94 -2.88 -1.06
N HIS A 200 -8.81 -3.33 -0.51
CA HIS A 200 -8.60 -3.44 0.92
C HIS A 200 -7.13 -3.22 1.26
N GLN A 201 -6.87 -2.57 2.39
CA GLN A 201 -5.52 -2.38 2.91
C GLN A 201 -5.49 -2.57 4.43
N VAL A 202 -4.44 -3.20 4.94
CA VAL A 202 -4.14 -3.31 6.37
C VAL A 202 -2.69 -2.91 6.56
N VAL A 203 -2.40 -2.09 7.58
CA VAL A 203 -1.04 -1.72 7.94
C VAL A 203 -0.89 -1.93 9.44
N ASN A 204 -0.15 -2.97 9.80
CA ASN A 204 0.17 -3.28 11.18
C ASN A 204 1.52 -2.66 11.58
N ASP A 205 1.62 -2.23 12.84
CA ASP A 205 2.91 -1.89 13.44
C ASP A 205 3.82 -3.13 13.51
N LEU A 206 5.12 -2.91 13.65
CA LEU A 206 6.17 -3.93 13.55
C LEU A 206 5.97 -5.18 14.44
N PRO A 207 5.47 -5.10 15.69
CA PRO A 207 5.31 -6.30 16.53
C PRO A 207 4.02 -7.09 16.24
N LEU A 208 3.11 -6.60 15.39
CA LEU A 208 1.78 -7.17 15.21
C LEU A 208 1.68 -7.95 13.89
N GLY A 209 1.81 -9.27 13.96
CA GLY A 209 1.62 -10.16 12.81
C GLY A 209 0.19 -10.08 12.23
N ARG A 210 0.06 -10.39 10.94
CA ARG A 210 -1.21 -10.44 10.21
C ARG A 210 -1.94 -11.76 10.43
N ASN A 211 -3.25 -11.73 10.21
CA ASN A 211 -4.06 -12.93 10.08
C ASN A 211 -4.33 -13.21 8.59
N ILE A 212 -3.85 -14.34 8.07
CA ILE A 212 -4.01 -14.71 6.65
C ILE A 212 -5.45 -15.12 6.33
N ASP A 213 -6.16 -15.69 7.30
CA ASP A 213 -7.56 -16.09 7.12
C ASP A 213 -8.46 -14.86 6.91
N GLU A 214 -8.14 -13.72 7.55
CA GLU A 214 -8.85 -12.45 7.30
C GLU A 214 -8.58 -11.90 5.89
N MET A 215 -7.38 -12.12 5.35
CA MET A 215 -7.08 -11.76 3.97
C MET A 215 -7.89 -12.61 2.98
N LEU A 216 -7.98 -13.93 3.21
CA LEU A 216 -8.82 -14.82 2.43
C LEU A 216 -10.31 -14.44 2.54
N ARG A 217 -10.80 -14.12 3.74
CA ARG A 217 -12.18 -13.64 3.96
C ARG A 217 -12.48 -12.37 3.14
N MET A 218 -11.52 -11.46 3.03
CA MET A 218 -11.67 -10.26 2.20
C MET A 218 -11.63 -10.54 0.70
N VAL A 219 -10.86 -11.55 0.26
CA VAL A 219 -10.94 -12.07 -1.13
C VAL A 219 -12.34 -12.62 -1.40
N ASP A 220 -12.89 -13.41 -0.47
CA ASP A 220 -14.22 -13.98 -0.60
C ASP A 220 -15.31 -12.91 -0.65
N ALA A 221 -15.21 -11.88 0.19
CA ALA A 221 -16.14 -10.77 0.22
C ALA A 221 -16.13 -9.99 -1.10
N LEU A 222 -14.95 -9.76 -1.67
CA LEU A 222 -14.80 -9.11 -2.97
C LEU A 222 -15.39 -9.96 -4.09
N ASN A 223 -15.07 -11.26 -4.12
CA ASN A 223 -15.62 -12.21 -5.09
C ASN A 223 -17.15 -12.27 -5.03
N PHE A 224 -17.71 -12.33 -3.82
CA PHE A 224 -19.16 -12.33 -3.60
C PHE A 224 -19.79 -11.04 -4.13
N HIS A 225 -19.25 -9.88 -3.74
CA HIS A 225 -19.77 -8.59 -4.20
C HIS A 225 -19.74 -8.46 -5.73
N GLN A 226 -18.62 -8.80 -6.37
CA GLN A 226 -18.48 -8.75 -7.83
C GLN A 226 -19.47 -9.70 -8.54
N LYS A 227 -19.74 -10.87 -7.96
CA LYS A 227 -20.64 -11.87 -8.54
C LYS A 227 -22.13 -11.55 -8.34
N HIS A 228 -22.50 -11.01 -7.18
CA HIS A 228 -23.89 -10.86 -6.77
C HIS A 228 -24.40 -9.41 -6.81
N GLY A 229 -23.50 -8.41 -6.76
CA GLY A 229 -23.85 -6.99 -6.64
C GLY A 229 -24.33 -6.57 -5.25
N GLU A 230 -24.50 -7.52 -4.33
CA GLU A 230 -24.87 -7.29 -2.94
C GLU A 230 -23.67 -6.82 -2.10
N VAL A 231 -23.92 -6.08 -1.02
CA VAL A 231 -22.86 -5.70 -0.08
C VAL A 231 -22.69 -6.76 1.02
N CYS A 232 -21.48 -6.88 1.54
CA CYS A 232 -21.14 -7.80 2.62
C CYS A 232 -21.33 -7.10 3.99
N PRO A 233 -22.22 -7.58 4.88
CA PRO A 233 -22.40 -7.05 6.23
C PRO A 233 -21.15 -7.25 7.13
N ALA A 234 -21.21 -6.71 8.35
CA ALA A 234 -20.17 -6.97 9.36
C ALA A 234 -20.09 -8.48 9.67
N GLN A 235 -18.87 -8.98 9.92
CA GLN A 235 -18.60 -10.41 10.18
C GLN A 235 -19.04 -11.35 9.04
N TRP A 236 -19.16 -10.83 7.82
CA TRP A 236 -19.50 -11.65 6.65
C TRP A 236 -18.37 -12.62 6.33
N GLU A 237 -18.73 -13.86 6.04
CA GLU A 237 -17.86 -14.95 5.64
C GLU A 237 -18.55 -15.72 4.50
N GLU A 238 -17.78 -16.48 3.74
CA GLU A 238 -18.31 -17.29 2.64
C GLU A 238 -19.48 -18.16 3.11
N GLY A 239 -20.59 -18.13 2.35
CA GLY A 239 -21.83 -18.82 2.67
C GLY A 239 -22.86 -18.03 3.48
N LYS A 240 -22.50 -16.86 4.06
CA LYS A 240 -23.46 -15.96 4.71
C LYS A 240 -24.20 -15.09 3.70
N ALA A 241 -25.42 -14.66 4.07
CA ALA A 241 -26.24 -13.78 3.24
C ALA A 241 -25.59 -12.41 3.02
N GLY A 242 -25.64 -11.92 1.79
CA GLY A 242 -25.36 -10.53 1.45
C GLY A 242 -26.57 -9.63 1.75
N MET A 243 -26.39 -8.33 1.54
CA MET A 243 -27.42 -7.33 1.76
C MET A 243 -27.59 -6.49 0.49
N ASP A 244 -28.83 -6.39 0.00
CA ASP A 244 -29.15 -5.46 -1.09
C ASP A 244 -28.90 -4.01 -0.65
N ALA A 245 -28.21 -3.24 -1.48
CA ALA A 245 -27.75 -1.89 -1.21
C ALA A 245 -28.88 -0.85 -1.39
N SER A 246 -30.05 -1.13 -0.82
CA SER A 246 -31.22 -0.25 -0.81
C SER A 246 -31.81 -0.14 0.60
N PRO A 247 -32.52 0.96 0.94
CA PRO A 247 -33.17 1.07 2.25
C PRO A 247 -34.13 -0.08 2.58
N LYS A 248 -34.78 -0.66 1.57
CA LYS A 248 -35.65 -1.84 1.73
C LYS A 248 -34.85 -3.12 1.94
N GLY A 249 -33.78 -3.30 1.16
CA GLY A 249 -32.86 -4.44 1.30
C GLY A 249 -32.23 -4.52 2.69
N VAL A 250 -31.75 -3.37 3.19
CA VAL A 250 -31.22 -3.24 4.56
C VAL A 250 -32.28 -3.61 5.60
N ALA A 251 -33.50 -3.07 5.48
CA ALA A 251 -34.57 -3.37 6.44
C ALA A 251 -34.96 -4.86 6.45
N ALA A 252 -35.01 -5.49 5.28
CA ALA A 252 -35.26 -6.92 5.15
C ALA A 252 -34.15 -7.74 5.82
N PHE A 253 -32.88 -7.47 5.47
CA PHE A 253 -31.72 -8.16 6.04
C PHE A 253 -31.70 -8.03 7.58
N LEU A 254 -31.85 -6.82 8.12
CA LEU A 254 -31.80 -6.60 9.56
C LEU A 254 -32.98 -7.22 10.31
N SER A 255 -34.15 -7.40 9.68
CA SER A 255 -35.27 -8.08 10.32
C SER A 255 -35.00 -9.57 10.59
N GLU A 256 -34.10 -10.18 9.82
CA GLU A 256 -33.74 -11.60 9.92
C GLU A 256 -32.43 -11.82 10.66
N HIS A 257 -31.44 -10.93 10.50
CA HIS A 257 -30.06 -11.17 10.90
C HIS A 257 -29.53 -10.24 12.00
N ALA A 258 -30.31 -9.28 12.51
CA ALA A 258 -29.81 -8.33 13.50
C ALA A 258 -29.30 -9.01 14.79
N SER A 259 -29.86 -10.14 15.21
CA SER A 259 -29.38 -10.89 16.38
C SER A 259 -27.97 -11.46 16.19
N ASP A 260 -27.62 -11.79 14.95
CA ASP A 260 -26.35 -12.46 14.61
C ASP A 260 -25.18 -11.47 14.62
N LEU A 261 -25.47 -10.17 14.49
CA LEU A 261 -24.48 -9.08 14.53
C LEU A 261 -24.05 -8.66 15.95
N SER A 262 -24.64 -9.26 17.00
CA SER A 262 -24.46 -8.82 18.39
C SER A 262 -23.24 -9.43 19.11
N LYS A 263 -22.40 -10.20 18.40
CA LYS A 263 -21.20 -10.83 18.94
C LYS A 263 -20.01 -10.69 17.99
#